data_AF-A0A970WNZ5-F1
#
_entry.id   AF-A0A970WNZ5-F1
#
_cell.length_a   1.000
_cell.length_b   1.000
_cell.length_c   1.000
_cell.angle_alpha   90.00
_cell.angle_beta   90.00
_cell.angle_gamma   90.00
#
_symmetry.space_group_name_H-M   'P 1'
#
loop_
_entity.id
_entity.type
_entity.pdbx_description
1 polymer ?
#
loop_
_entity_poly.entity_id
_entity_poly.type
_entity_poly.pdbx_seq_one_letter_code
_entity_poly.pdbx_strand_id
1 'polypeptide(L)'
;MAYTREQILEEIRGIAKRLGQTHLTKREFSTHSEISIGSVRYHFGTWNKAIEEAGLDILPPGSGAKRANTLDDVDLLQDLLRLERIHGGLSESLVNVSGKYSIRPYRKRWPTLQHALHEAHALRQQGVIEIPEPEKAEAVNRQDDTANVVSVPAVTALNAGVHVPESRRISRKRSVVGEPIDFRGMRFAPVNEQGVVYLFGMVSQELGFLVESVRVKYPDCEGKRCCDAKQNLWEHIYIEFEFRSSNFSEHGHDPDECDIIVCWIHDWDECPIEVLELREAIRVLPRIGPTKH
;
A
#
# COMPACT_ATOMS: atom_id res chain seq x y z
N MET A 1 4.57 -3.13 40.97
CA MET A 1 5.28 -3.90 42.02
C MET A 1 6.69 -4.19 41.51
N ALA A 2 7.70 -4.11 42.39
CA ALA A 2 9.08 -4.43 42.01
C ALA A 2 9.30 -5.94 42.16
N TYR A 3 9.64 -6.62 41.08
CA TYR A 3 10.02 -8.04 41.10
C TYR A 3 11.47 -8.15 41.57
N THR A 4 11.79 -9.16 42.39
CA THR A 4 13.17 -9.42 42.78
C THR A 4 13.96 -10.06 41.63
N ARG A 5 15.28 -9.99 41.72
CA ARG A 5 16.19 -10.59 40.73
C ARG A 5 15.91 -12.10 40.58
N GLU A 6 15.67 -12.80 41.68
CA GLU A 6 15.39 -14.23 41.73
C GLU A 6 14.04 -14.56 41.09
N GLN A 7 13.00 -13.75 41.33
CA GLN A 7 11.69 -13.93 40.71
C GLN A 7 11.76 -13.82 39.19
N ILE A 8 12.57 -12.90 38.67
CA ILE A 8 12.75 -12.72 37.22
C ILE A 8 13.47 -13.93 36.61
N LEU A 9 14.49 -14.48 37.27
CA LEU A 9 15.19 -15.69 36.77
C LEU A 9 14.28 -16.92 36.78
N GLU A 10 13.47 -17.09 37.82
CA GLU A 10 12.53 -18.20 37.89
C GLU A 10 11.46 -18.12 36.80
N GLU A 11 10.97 -16.91 36.52
CA GLU A 11 10.00 -16.67 35.45
C GLU A 11 10.61 -16.96 34.06
N ILE A 12 11.85 -16.52 33.80
CA ILE A 12 12.58 -16.82 32.55
C ILE A 12 12.72 -18.34 32.37
N ARG A 13 13.13 -19.07 33.42
CA ARG A 13 13.26 -20.54 33.40
C ARG A 13 11.91 -21.22 33.21
N GLY A 14 10.88 -20.74 33.90
CA GLY A 14 9.52 -21.26 33.83
C GLY A 14 8.93 -21.17 32.43
N ILE A 15 9.12 -20.03 31.75
CA ILE A 15 8.67 -19.84 30.37
C ILE A 15 9.46 -20.73 29.40
N ALA A 16 10.79 -20.78 29.52
CA ALA A 16 11.62 -21.64 28.68
C ALA A 16 11.22 -23.13 28.80
N LYS A 17 10.98 -23.61 30.03
CA LYS A 17 10.49 -24.96 30.30
C LYS A 17 9.10 -25.21 29.71
N ARG A 18 8.18 -24.24 29.81
CA ARG A 18 6.82 -24.32 29.27
C ARG A 18 6.81 -24.40 27.74
N LEU A 19 7.75 -23.71 27.09
CA LEU A 19 7.93 -23.74 25.64
C LEU A 19 8.79 -24.93 25.15
N GLY A 20 9.40 -25.67 26.07
CA GLY A 20 10.29 -26.81 25.74
C GLY A 20 11.58 -26.38 25.06
N GLN A 21 12.09 -25.19 25.36
CA GLN A 21 13.27 -24.61 24.71
C GLN A 21 14.41 -24.39 25.73
N THR A 22 15.67 -24.48 25.27
CA THR A 22 16.86 -24.14 26.08
C THR A 22 17.28 -22.67 25.95
N HIS A 23 16.55 -21.89 25.15
CA HIS A 23 16.76 -20.46 24.93
C HIS A 23 15.44 -19.70 25.05
N LEU A 24 15.50 -18.37 25.24
CA LEU A 24 14.29 -17.54 25.30
C LEU A 24 14.48 -16.16 24.65
N THR A 25 13.57 -15.78 23.75
CA THR A 25 13.56 -14.45 23.12
C THR A 25 12.81 -13.41 23.96
N LYS A 26 13.13 -12.13 23.76
CA LYS A 26 12.39 -10.99 24.36
C LYS A 26 10.88 -11.04 24.05
N ARG A 27 10.53 -11.44 22.83
CA ARG A 27 9.13 -11.51 22.37
C ARG A 27 8.38 -12.61 23.08
N GLU A 28 8.96 -13.80 23.19
CA GLU A 28 8.36 -14.92 23.93
C GLU A 28 8.18 -14.55 25.41
N PHE A 29 9.18 -13.94 26.02
CA PHE A 29 9.06 -13.46 27.40
C PHE A 29 7.93 -12.44 27.57
N SER A 30 7.84 -11.42 26.72
CA SER A 30 6.73 -10.45 26.78
C SER A 30 5.36 -11.03 26.48
N THR A 31 5.29 -12.13 25.74
CA THR A 31 4.02 -12.79 25.41
C THR A 31 3.55 -13.69 26.56
N HIS A 32 4.48 -14.26 27.33
CA HIS A 32 4.20 -15.28 28.34
C HIS A 32 4.46 -14.86 29.78
N SER A 33 4.97 -13.65 30.02
CA SER A 33 5.24 -13.10 31.34
C SER A 33 4.44 -11.83 31.62
N GLU A 34 4.02 -11.68 32.88
CA GLU A 34 3.52 -10.41 33.42
C GLU A 34 4.66 -9.46 33.84
N ILE A 35 5.90 -9.94 33.85
CA ILE A 35 7.09 -9.13 34.15
C ILE A 35 7.49 -8.34 32.90
N SER A 36 7.61 -7.03 33.04
CA SER A 36 8.05 -6.17 31.94
C SER A 36 9.53 -6.38 31.58
N ILE A 37 9.88 -6.24 30.30
CA ILE A 37 11.29 -6.21 29.87
C ILE A 37 12.06 -5.08 30.58
N GLY A 38 11.38 -3.99 30.95
CA GLY A 38 11.97 -2.89 31.72
C GLY A 38 12.50 -3.34 33.08
N SER A 39 11.78 -4.23 33.78
CA SER A 39 12.21 -4.84 35.05
C SER A 39 13.43 -5.74 34.86
N VAL A 40 13.48 -6.51 33.77
CA VAL A 40 14.65 -7.34 33.42
C VAL A 40 15.88 -6.45 33.14
N ARG A 41 15.70 -5.34 32.40
CA ARG A 41 16.77 -4.38 32.14
C ARG A 41 17.29 -3.73 33.41
N TYR A 42 16.42 -3.44 34.38
CA TYR A 42 16.80 -2.81 35.65
C TYR A 42 17.70 -3.70 36.51
N HIS A 43 17.40 -5.01 36.62
CA HIS A 43 18.17 -5.93 37.47
C HIS A 43 19.42 -6.52 36.79
N PHE A 44 19.37 -6.75 35.48
CA PHE A 44 20.41 -7.51 34.75
C PHE A 44 21.16 -6.66 33.72
N GLY A 45 20.72 -5.43 33.44
CA GLY A 45 21.31 -4.53 32.45
C GLY A 45 20.98 -4.94 31.01
N THR A 46 21.34 -6.16 30.61
CA THR A 46 21.09 -6.68 29.25
C THR A 46 20.29 -7.98 29.29
N TRP A 47 19.53 -8.23 28.21
CA TRP A 47 18.75 -9.46 28.06
C TRP A 47 19.64 -10.70 28.04
N ASN A 48 20.77 -10.65 27.33
CA ASN A 48 21.67 -11.79 27.22
C ASN A 48 22.27 -12.17 28.57
N LYS A 49 22.58 -11.18 29.41
CA LYS A 49 23.02 -11.42 30.79
C LYS A 49 21.94 -12.09 31.64
N ALA A 50 20.67 -11.70 31.48
CA ALA A 50 19.55 -12.37 32.17
C ALA A 50 19.36 -13.82 31.72
N ILE A 51 19.54 -14.12 30.43
CA ILE A 51 19.45 -15.48 29.87
C ILE A 51 20.61 -16.36 30.34
N GLU A 52 21.84 -15.82 30.32
CA GLU A 52 23.03 -16.49 30.82
C GLU A 52 22.90 -16.84 32.31
N GLU A 53 22.48 -15.88 33.14
CA GLU A 53 22.27 -16.11 34.58
C GLU A 53 21.07 -17.02 34.89
N ALA A 54 20.10 -17.10 33.97
CA ALA A 54 19.03 -18.08 34.04
C ALA A 54 19.52 -19.50 33.74
N GLY A 55 20.77 -19.67 33.27
CA GLY A 55 21.33 -20.96 32.88
C GLY A 55 20.79 -21.45 31.53
N LEU A 56 20.32 -20.53 30.69
CA LEU A 56 19.80 -20.81 29.35
C LEU A 56 20.84 -20.43 28.29
N ASP A 57 20.70 -21.02 27.10
CA ASP A 57 21.57 -20.75 25.97
C ASP A 57 21.32 -19.32 25.46
N ILE A 58 22.38 -18.50 25.48
CA ILE A 58 22.33 -17.17 24.85
C ILE A 58 22.18 -17.31 23.35
N LEU A 59 21.16 -16.66 22.82
CA LEU A 59 20.99 -16.53 21.37
C LEU A 59 22.10 -15.59 20.85
N PRO A 60 22.96 -16.02 19.90
CA PRO A 60 23.96 -15.14 19.30
C PRO A 60 23.34 -13.85 18.76
N PRO A 61 24.09 -12.73 18.71
CA PRO A 61 23.60 -11.47 18.16
C PRO A 61 23.04 -11.69 16.74
N GLY A 62 21.72 -11.59 16.58
CA GLY A 62 21.03 -11.85 15.30
C GLY A 62 20.27 -13.17 15.19
N SER A 63 20.24 -14.02 16.22
CA SER A 63 19.44 -15.28 16.26
C SER A 63 18.13 -15.16 17.04
N GLY A 64 17.76 -13.96 17.49
CA GLY A 64 16.40 -13.64 17.92
C GLY A 64 15.45 -13.77 16.73
N ALA A 65 14.69 -14.86 16.71
CA ALA A 65 13.94 -15.40 15.58
C ALA A 65 14.85 -15.91 14.44
N LYS A 66 14.64 -17.17 14.04
CA LYS A 66 15.00 -17.61 12.69
C LYS A 66 14.39 -16.60 11.71
N ARG A 67 15.20 -15.70 11.16
CA ARG A 67 14.93 -15.20 9.82
C ARG A 67 15.12 -16.40 8.91
N ALA A 68 14.03 -16.94 8.38
CA ALA A 68 14.06 -17.77 7.18
C ALA A 68 14.61 -16.91 6.02
N ASN A 69 15.93 -16.66 6.01
CA ASN A 69 16.55 -15.68 5.13
C ASN A 69 17.88 -16.18 4.56
N THR A 70 17.94 -17.48 4.30
CA THR A 70 18.60 -17.95 3.09
C THR A 70 17.48 -18.07 2.05
N LEU A 71 17.11 -16.94 1.44
CA LEU A 71 16.21 -16.97 0.29
C LEU A 71 16.90 -17.81 -0.79
N ASP A 72 16.26 -18.83 -1.35
CA ASP A 72 16.88 -19.62 -2.42
C ASP A 72 16.98 -18.78 -3.71
N ASP A 73 18.03 -18.98 -4.51
CA ASP A 73 18.16 -18.30 -5.81
C ASP A 73 16.98 -18.68 -6.71
N VAL A 74 16.59 -19.95 -6.67
CA VAL A 74 15.45 -20.52 -7.39
C VAL A 74 14.15 -19.79 -7.02
N ASP A 75 13.92 -19.56 -5.73
CA ASP A 75 12.73 -18.86 -5.24
C ASP A 75 12.64 -17.40 -5.74
N LEU A 76 13.77 -16.69 -5.74
CA LEU A 76 13.84 -15.32 -6.25
C LEU A 76 13.54 -15.31 -7.75
N LEU A 77 14.21 -16.16 -8.53
CA LEU A 77 14.04 -16.22 -9.97
C LEU A 77 12.63 -16.66 -10.39
N GLN A 78 12.01 -17.58 -9.64
CA GLN A 78 10.62 -18.00 -9.85
C GLN A 78 9.63 -16.86 -9.59
N ASP A 79 9.87 -16.01 -8.60
CA ASP A 79 9.04 -14.82 -8.34
C ASP A 79 9.15 -13.78 -9.47
N LEU A 80 10.32 -13.63 -10.11
CA LEU A 80 10.46 -12.77 -11.30
C LEU A 80 9.65 -13.30 -12.48
N LEU A 81 9.73 -14.59 -12.79
CA LEU A 81 8.95 -15.17 -13.88
C LEU A 81 7.44 -15.07 -13.62
N ARG A 82 7.02 -15.23 -12.35
CA ARG A 82 5.64 -15.00 -11.94
C ARG A 82 5.20 -13.57 -12.21
N LEU A 83 6.02 -12.58 -11.83
CA LEU A 83 5.73 -11.16 -12.02
C LEU A 83 5.69 -10.75 -13.49
N GLU A 84 6.65 -11.21 -14.30
CA GLU A 84 6.68 -10.96 -15.74
C GLU A 84 5.44 -11.54 -16.43
N ARG A 85 5.02 -12.75 -16.04
CA ARG A 85 3.80 -13.38 -16.57
C ARG A 85 2.54 -12.59 -16.25
N ILE A 86 2.42 -12.06 -15.02
CA ILE A 86 1.22 -11.34 -14.58
C ILE A 86 1.13 -9.94 -15.19
N HIS A 87 2.27 -9.25 -15.32
CA HIS A 87 2.30 -7.83 -15.65
C HIS A 87 2.84 -7.51 -17.06
N GLY A 88 3.34 -8.51 -17.80
CA GLY A 88 3.91 -8.36 -19.14
C GLY A 88 5.26 -7.64 -19.19
N GLY A 89 5.83 -7.28 -18.03
CA GLY A 89 7.09 -6.57 -17.90
C GLY A 89 7.55 -6.47 -16.44
N LEU A 90 8.84 -6.17 -16.25
CA LEU A 90 9.48 -6.13 -14.93
C LEU A 90 10.21 -4.82 -14.71
N SER A 91 9.96 -4.21 -13.54
CA SER A 91 10.71 -3.08 -13.02
C SER A 91 11.07 -3.33 -11.56
N GLU A 92 12.12 -2.68 -11.06
CA GLU A 92 12.52 -2.82 -9.66
C GLU A 92 11.43 -2.40 -8.67
N SER A 93 10.65 -1.39 -9.05
CA SER A 93 9.49 -0.93 -8.30
C SER A 93 8.41 -2.01 -8.25
N LEU A 94 8.14 -2.69 -9.37
CA LEU A 94 7.19 -3.80 -9.42
C LEU A 94 7.63 -4.97 -8.53
N VAL A 95 8.92 -5.32 -8.52
CA VAL A 95 9.46 -6.37 -7.63
C VAL A 95 9.25 -6.01 -6.15
N ASN A 96 9.49 -4.76 -5.75
CA ASN A 96 9.26 -4.35 -4.37
C ASN A 96 7.79 -4.32 -3.95
N VAL A 97 6.88 -3.99 -4.88
CA VAL A 97 5.46 -3.76 -4.59
C VAL A 97 4.66 -5.06 -4.70
N SER A 98 4.90 -5.85 -5.73
CA SER A 98 4.11 -7.04 -6.08
C SER A 98 4.89 -8.34 -5.96
N GLY A 99 6.22 -8.27 -5.81
CA GLY A 99 7.08 -9.43 -5.59
C GLY A 99 6.91 -10.00 -4.20
N LYS A 100 7.09 -11.31 -4.09
CA LYS A 100 7.21 -12.01 -2.81
C LYS A 100 8.43 -11.53 -2.03
N TYR A 101 9.44 -11.02 -2.74
CA TYR A 101 10.69 -10.53 -2.17
C TYR A 101 10.99 -9.10 -2.64
N SER A 102 11.54 -8.26 -1.74
CA SER A 102 12.03 -6.92 -2.10
C SER A 102 13.15 -6.98 -3.17
N ILE A 103 13.52 -5.87 -3.79
CA ILE A 103 14.58 -5.81 -4.82
C ILE A 103 15.99 -6.13 -4.28
N ARG A 104 16.20 -6.00 -2.96
CA ARG A 104 17.54 -6.08 -2.34
C ARG A 104 18.24 -7.44 -2.48
N PRO A 105 17.58 -8.60 -2.26
CA PRO A 105 18.15 -9.91 -2.54
C PRO A 105 18.56 -10.10 -4.00
N TYR A 106 17.76 -9.59 -4.94
CA TYR A 106 18.07 -9.67 -6.38
C TYR A 106 19.35 -8.90 -6.72
N ARG A 107 19.45 -7.64 -6.29
CA ARG A 107 20.65 -6.80 -6.51
C ARG A 107 21.92 -7.33 -5.85
N LYS A 108 21.79 -8.15 -4.79
CA LYS A 108 22.94 -8.76 -4.11
C LYS A 108 23.54 -9.91 -4.93
N ARG A 109 22.74 -10.55 -5.78
CA ARG A 109 23.07 -11.80 -6.49
C ARG A 109 23.29 -11.56 -7.99
N TRP A 110 22.51 -10.66 -8.58
CA TRP A 110 22.57 -10.32 -10.00
C TRP A 110 22.88 -8.83 -10.23
N PRO A 111 23.73 -8.49 -11.23
CA PRO A 111 24.12 -7.11 -11.51
C PRO A 111 22.94 -6.19 -11.87
N THR A 112 21.95 -6.72 -12.59
CA THR A 112 20.72 -6.00 -12.96
C THR A 112 19.52 -6.94 -12.87
N LEU A 113 18.33 -6.34 -12.73
CA LEU A 113 17.08 -7.10 -12.73
C LEU A 113 16.86 -7.86 -14.05
N GLN A 114 17.29 -7.29 -15.18
CA GLN A 114 17.25 -7.94 -16.48
C GLN A 114 18.18 -9.17 -16.55
N HIS A 115 19.34 -9.11 -15.88
CA HIS A 115 20.25 -10.25 -15.77
C HIS A 115 19.63 -11.39 -14.96
N ALA A 116 19.00 -11.07 -13.83
CA ALA A 116 18.27 -12.05 -13.03
C ALA A 116 17.12 -12.69 -13.85
N LEU A 117 16.35 -11.89 -14.58
CA LEU A 117 15.26 -12.38 -15.43
C LEU A 117 15.76 -13.30 -16.56
N HIS A 118 16.88 -12.96 -17.19
CA HIS A 118 17.50 -13.81 -18.21
C HIS A 118 17.90 -15.18 -17.63
N GLU A 119 18.51 -15.19 -16.45
CA GLU A 119 18.88 -16.42 -15.76
C GLU A 119 17.65 -17.25 -15.35
N ALA A 120 16.59 -16.58 -14.91
CA ALA A 120 15.31 -17.24 -14.61
C ALA A 120 14.73 -17.97 -15.84
N HIS A 121 14.74 -17.31 -17.01
CA HIS A 121 14.30 -17.93 -18.27
C HIS A 121 15.19 -19.11 -18.69
N ALA A 122 16.51 -18.99 -18.50
CA ALA A 122 17.44 -20.07 -18.81
C ALA A 122 17.19 -21.31 -17.93
N LEU A 123 17.00 -21.13 -16.63
CA LEU A 123 16.69 -22.22 -15.70
C LEU A 123 15.31 -22.84 -15.96
N ARG A 124 14.34 -22.06 -16.42
CA ARG A 124 13.05 -22.57 -16.89
C ARG A 124 13.20 -23.47 -18.13
N GLN A 125 14.01 -23.07 -19.11
CA GLN A 125 14.26 -23.90 -20.31
C GLN A 125 14.96 -25.22 -19.98
N GLN A 126 15.75 -25.24 -18.90
CA GLN A 126 16.42 -26.44 -18.39
C GLN A 126 15.51 -27.30 -17.48
N GLY A 127 14.28 -26.88 -17.21
CA GLY A 127 13.32 -27.61 -16.37
C GLY A 127 13.60 -27.51 -14.86
N VAL A 128 14.47 -26.59 -14.43
CA VAL A 128 14.82 -26.40 -13.00
C VAL A 128 13.78 -25.54 -12.28
N ILE A 129 13.19 -24.56 -12.99
CA ILE A 129 12.11 -23.71 -12.46
C ILE A 129 10.81 -24.05 -13.18
N GLU A 130 9.87 -24.65 -12.46
CA GLU A 130 8.50 -24.81 -12.91
C GLU A 130 7.66 -23.62 -12.44
N ILE A 131 6.98 -22.95 -13.37
CA ILE A 131 5.91 -22.03 -12.99
C ILE A 131 4.64 -22.89 -13.02
N PRO A 132 3.91 -23.06 -11.89
CA PRO A 132 2.66 -23.78 -11.91
C PRO A 132 1.74 -23.18 -12.99
N GLU A 133 1.12 -24.04 -13.79
CA GLU A 133 -0.04 -23.63 -14.56
C GLU A 133 -1.02 -22.95 -13.61
N PRO A 134 -1.63 -21.82 -13.99
CA PRO A 134 -2.59 -21.17 -13.12
C PRO A 134 -3.61 -22.23 -12.67
N GLU A 135 -3.77 -22.41 -11.35
CA GLU A 135 -4.99 -23.03 -10.84
C GLU A 135 -6.12 -22.32 -11.56
N LYS A 136 -6.92 -23.11 -12.30
CA LYS A 136 -7.91 -22.62 -13.25
C LYS A 136 -8.64 -21.44 -12.63
N ALA A 137 -8.30 -20.24 -13.08
CA ALA A 137 -9.17 -19.11 -12.95
C ALA A 137 -10.48 -19.58 -13.59
N GLU A 138 -11.56 -19.63 -12.80
CA GLU A 138 -12.89 -19.75 -13.37
C GLU A 138 -12.98 -18.71 -14.47
N ALA A 139 -13.20 -19.21 -15.69
CA ALA A 139 -13.13 -18.44 -16.90
C ALA A 139 -14.17 -17.32 -16.84
N VAL A 140 -13.74 -16.12 -16.46
CA VAL A 140 -14.47 -14.90 -16.78
C VAL A 140 -14.17 -14.64 -18.25
N ASN A 141 -15.04 -15.21 -19.08
CA ASN A 141 -15.07 -15.06 -20.51
C ASN A 141 -15.10 -13.56 -20.85
N ARG A 142 -13.98 -13.05 -21.39
CA ARG A 142 -13.95 -11.76 -22.07
C ARG A 142 -14.57 -11.99 -23.45
N GLN A 143 -15.84 -11.68 -23.56
CA GLN A 143 -16.40 -11.24 -24.82
C GLN A 143 -16.51 -9.72 -24.77
N ASP A 144 -16.10 -9.13 -25.88
CA ASP A 144 -16.27 -7.71 -26.20
C ASP A 144 -17.67 -7.25 -25.84
N ASP A 145 -17.77 -6.20 -25.03
CA ASP A 145 -18.91 -5.31 -24.97
C ASP A 145 -18.37 -3.92 -24.59
N THR A 146 -17.85 -3.22 -25.59
CA THR A 146 -18.07 -1.78 -25.69
C THR A 146 -19.57 -1.55 -25.57
N ALA A 147 -20.00 -0.80 -24.55
CA ALA A 147 -21.38 -0.55 -24.12
C ALA A 147 -21.95 -1.51 -23.06
N ASN A 148 -21.48 -1.40 -21.80
CA ASN A 148 -22.42 -1.53 -20.69
C ASN A 148 -21.91 -0.87 -19.40
N VAL A 149 -22.53 0.25 -19.06
CA VAL A 149 -22.66 0.70 -17.67
C VAL A 149 -23.41 -0.40 -16.93
N VAL A 150 -22.73 -1.25 -16.17
CA VAL A 150 -23.40 -2.23 -15.32
C VAL A 150 -24.08 -1.47 -14.18
N SER A 151 -25.32 -1.08 -14.42
CA SER A 151 -26.31 -0.90 -13.36
C SER A 151 -26.39 -2.23 -12.61
N VAL A 152 -25.97 -2.27 -11.34
CA VAL A 152 -26.06 -3.48 -10.52
C VAL A 152 -27.53 -3.80 -10.26
N PRO A 153 -28.15 -4.84 -10.85
CA PRO A 153 -29.51 -5.21 -10.55
C PRO A 153 -29.44 -6.43 -9.62
N ALA A 154 -29.50 -6.20 -8.29
CA ALA A 154 -29.97 -7.15 -7.25
C ALA A 154 -29.50 -6.84 -5.82
N VAL A 155 -29.31 -5.58 -5.42
CA VAL A 155 -29.24 -5.28 -3.96
C VAL A 155 -30.62 -5.38 -3.28
N THR A 156 -31.70 -5.38 -4.07
CA THR A 156 -33.09 -5.43 -3.57
C THR A 156 -33.52 -6.82 -3.10
N ALA A 157 -32.90 -7.90 -3.58
CA ALA A 157 -33.33 -9.27 -3.29
C ALA A 157 -32.72 -9.86 -1.98
N LEU A 158 -31.60 -9.34 -1.48
CA LEU A 158 -30.92 -9.89 -0.30
C LEU A 158 -31.43 -9.35 1.05
N ASN A 159 -32.30 -8.33 1.04
CA ASN A 159 -32.85 -7.73 2.26
C ASN A 159 -34.18 -8.34 2.71
N ALA A 160 -34.72 -9.33 1.99
CA ALA A 160 -36.06 -9.90 2.22
C ALA A 160 -36.22 -10.70 3.53
N GLY A 161 -35.17 -10.86 4.34
CA GLY A 161 -35.20 -11.64 5.59
C GLY A 161 -34.62 -10.97 6.83
N VAL A 162 -34.24 -9.68 6.77
CA VAL A 162 -33.58 -9.02 7.91
C VAL A 162 -34.60 -8.20 8.71
N HIS A 163 -35.18 -8.81 9.75
CA HIS A 163 -35.98 -8.08 10.72
C HIS A 163 -35.06 -7.39 11.75
N VAL A 164 -34.92 -6.07 11.63
CA VAL A 164 -34.26 -5.23 12.65
C VAL A 164 -35.33 -4.72 13.62
N PRO A 165 -35.18 -4.89 14.95
CA PRO A 165 -36.12 -4.34 15.93
C PRO A 165 -36.18 -2.81 15.87
N GLU A 166 -37.40 -2.25 15.91
CA GLU A 166 -37.70 -0.81 15.78
C GLU A 166 -36.90 0.08 16.76
N SER A 167 -36.55 -0.47 17.93
CA SER A 167 -35.96 0.27 19.06
C SER A 167 -34.46 0.58 18.95
N ARG A 168 -33.79 0.27 17.83
CA ARG A 168 -32.35 0.55 17.61
C ARG A 168 -32.00 1.13 16.24
N ARG A 169 -32.92 1.78 15.53
CA ARG A 169 -32.57 2.56 14.34
C ARG A 169 -31.87 3.86 14.74
N ILE A 170 -30.57 3.78 15.01
CA ILE A 170 -29.70 4.95 15.01
C ILE A 170 -29.70 5.48 13.56
N SER A 171 -30.36 6.61 13.32
CA SER A 171 -30.51 7.25 12.00
C SER A 171 -29.22 7.91 11.46
N ARG A 172 -28.05 7.32 11.74
CA ARG A 172 -26.81 7.80 11.14
C ARG A 172 -26.87 7.46 9.65
N LYS A 173 -26.96 8.49 8.80
CA LYS A 173 -26.70 8.38 7.35
C LYS A 173 -25.37 7.64 7.19
N ARG A 174 -25.40 6.43 6.63
CA ARG A 174 -24.18 5.65 6.38
C ARG A 174 -23.32 6.43 5.39
N SER A 175 -22.02 6.56 5.67
CA SER A 175 -21.08 7.17 4.74
C SER A 175 -20.92 6.29 3.50
N VAL A 176 -21.17 6.85 2.33
CA VAL A 176 -20.92 6.20 1.03
C VAL A 176 -19.45 6.41 0.66
N VAL A 177 -18.79 5.38 0.16
CA VAL A 177 -17.41 5.42 -0.33
C VAL A 177 -17.35 4.86 -1.75
N GLY A 178 -16.35 5.27 -2.53
CA GLY A 178 -16.17 4.86 -3.93
C GLY A 178 -15.54 3.47 -4.10
N GLU A 179 -15.12 3.16 -5.32
CA GLU A 179 -14.41 1.91 -5.64
C GLU A 179 -13.09 1.78 -4.86
N PRO A 180 -12.65 0.57 -4.46
CA PRO A 180 -11.34 0.39 -3.84
C PRO A 180 -10.20 0.81 -4.77
N ILE A 181 -9.31 1.68 -4.29
CA ILE A 181 -8.13 2.14 -5.03
C ILE A 181 -6.81 1.83 -4.30
N ASP A 182 -6.82 1.73 -2.96
CA ASP A 182 -5.65 1.49 -2.11
C ASP A 182 -4.39 2.28 -2.51
N PHE A 183 -4.56 3.60 -2.61
CA PHE A 183 -3.54 4.51 -3.08
C PHE A 183 -3.09 5.47 -1.97
N ARG A 184 -1.84 5.33 -1.53
CA ARG A 184 -1.15 6.24 -0.58
C ARG A 184 -1.93 6.59 0.70
N GLY A 185 -2.71 5.64 1.22
CA GLY A 185 -3.52 5.81 2.42
C GLY A 185 -5.00 6.12 2.16
N MET A 186 -5.36 6.48 0.93
CA MET A 186 -6.74 6.58 0.47
C MET A 186 -7.19 5.23 -0.10
N ARG A 187 -8.00 4.49 0.66
CA ARG A 187 -8.42 3.13 0.28
C ARG A 187 -9.52 3.09 -0.76
N PHE A 188 -10.36 4.13 -0.80
CA PHE A 188 -11.52 4.20 -1.68
C PHE A 188 -11.48 5.49 -2.50
N ALA A 189 -11.97 5.41 -3.74
CA ALA A 189 -12.05 6.52 -4.66
C ALA A 189 -12.86 7.70 -4.09
N PRO A 190 -12.52 8.94 -4.50
CA PRO A 190 -13.38 10.10 -4.28
C PRO A 190 -14.82 9.84 -4.75
N VAL A 191 -15.77 10.44 -4.05
CA VAL A 191 -17.20 10.44 -4.43
C VAL A 191 -17.79 11.86 -4.46
N ASN A 192 -16.92 12.87 -4.33
CA ASN A 192 -17.23 14.30 -4.35
C ASN A 192 -15.93 15.11 -4.60
N GLU A 193 -16.08 16.41 -4.80
CA GLU A 193 -14.97 17.36 -5.02
C GLU A 193 -13.95 17.35 -3.88
N GLN A 194 -14.39 17.31 -2.62
CA GLN A 194 -13.49 17.34 -1.47
C GLN A 194 -12.53 16.14 -1.44
N GLY A 195 -12.99 14.97 -1.91
CA GLY A 195 -12.13 13.81 -2.12
C GLY A 195 -11.11 14.01 -3.25
N VAL A 196 -11.49 14.72 -4.31
CA VAL A 196 -10.60 15.09 -5.42
C VAL A 196 -9.51 16.06 -4.94
N VAL A 197 -9.88 17.11 -4.21
CA VAL A 197 -8.95 18.06 -3.59
C VAL A 197 -7.94 17.33 -2.70
N TYR A 198 -8.42 16.44 -1.83
CA TYR A 198 -7.54 15.65 -0.96
C TYR A 198 -6.59 14.75 -1.75
N LEU A 199 -7.09 14.06 -2.78
CA LEU A 199 -6.28 13.20 -3.63
C LEU A 199 -5.22 13.99 -4.39
N PHE A 200 -5.60 15.09 -5.05
CA PHE A 200 -4.66 15.96 -5.75
C PHE A 200 -3.60 16.51 -4.79
N GLY A 201 -3.97 16.95 -3.59
CA GLY A 201 -3.02 17.40 -2.58
C GLY A 201 -1.94 16.36 -2.21
N MET A 202 -2.25 15.06 -2.31
CA MET A 202 -1.28 13.97 -2.08
C MET A 202 -0.33 13.72 -3.25
N VAL A 203 -0.66 14.15 -4.47
CA VAL A 203 0.09 13.82 -5.69
C VAL A 203 0.55 15.03 -6.51
N SER A 204 0.12 16.24 -6.16
CA SER A 204 0.32 17.47 -6.93
C SER A 204 1.78 17.69 -7.33
N GLN A 205 2.72 17.54 -6.40
CA GLN A 205 4.15 17.71 -6.68
C GLN A 205 4.69 16.75 -7.75
N GLU A 206 4.23 15.50 -7.74
CA GLU A 206 4.66 14.49 -8.72
C GLU A 206 4.02 14.70 -10.08
N LEU A 207 2.83 15.30 -10.10
CA LEU A 207 2.16 15.75 -11.32
C LEU A 207 2.72 17.08 -11.84
N GLY A 208 3.71 17.67 -11.16
CA GLY A 208 4.36 18.92 -11.59
C GLY A 208 3.68 20.19 -11.10
N PHE A 209 2.90 20.11 -10.01
CA PHE A 209 2.15 21.21 -9.43
C PHE A 209 2.65 21.58 -8.03
N LEU A 210 2.71 22.88 -7.74
CA LEU A 210 2.91 23.44 -6.40
C LEU A 210 1.66 24.22 -6.02
N VAL A 211 0.95 23.75 -4.99
CA VAL A 211 -0.25 24.43 -4.47
C VAL A 211 0.18 25.59 -3.57
N GLU A 212 -0.31 26.80 -3.86
CA GLU A 212 -0.04 27.99 -3.05
C GLU A 212 -1.23 28.34 -2.14
N SER A 213 -2.45 28.27 -2.67
CA SER A 213 -3.67 28.45 -1.88
C SER A 213 -4.85 27.64 -2.41
N VAL A 214 -5.74 27.25 -1.49
CA VAL A 214 -7.04 26.63 -1.79
C VAL A 214 -8.11 27.47 -1.10
N ARG A 215 -9.16 27.84 -1.83
CA ARG A 215 -10.23 28.74 -1.41
C ARG A 215 -11.60 28.14 -1.75
N VAL A 216 -12.65 28.76 -1.22
CA VAL A 216 -14.07 28.35 -1.42
C VAL A 216 -14.70 29.09 -2.61
N LYS A 217 -13.99 30.07 -3.17
CA LYS A 217 -14.46 30.89 -4.27
C LYS A 217 -13.74 30.46 -5.53
N TYR A 218 -14.50 30.38 -6.61
CA TYR A 218 -14.00 30.19 -7.95
C TYR A 218 -12.88 31.19 -8.33
N PRO A 219 -11.81 30.75 -9.03
CA PRO A 219 -11.38 29.36 -9.13
C PRO A 219 -10.82 28.83 -7.80
N ASP A 220 -11.07 27.58 -7.47
CA ASP A 220 -10.86 26.98 -6.15
C ASP A 220 -9.39 26.96 -5.67
N CYS A 221 -8.43 26.96 -6.58
CA CYS A 221 -7.02 26.83 -6.22
C CYS A 221 -6.11 27.71 -7.08
N GLU A 222 -5.09 28.25 -6.42
CA GLU A 222 -4.00 28.99 -7.03
C GLU A 222 -2.68 28.25 -6.78
N GLY A 223 -1.85 28.14 -7.81
CA GLY A 223 -0.60 27.41 -7.71
C GLY A 223 0.34 27.65 -8.88
N LYS A 224 1.36 26.81 -8.97
CA LYS A 224 2.36 26.83 -10.04
C LYS A 224 2.46 25.48 -10.71
N ARG A 225 2.58 25.49 -12.04
CA ARG A 225 2.84 24.30 -12.87
C ARG A 225 4.25 24.37 -13.44
N CYS A 226 4.95 23.25 -13.44
CA CYS A 226 6.26 23.15 -14.06
C CYS A 226 6.11 23.07 -15.58
N CYS A 227 6.59 24.09 -16.30
CA CYS A 227 6.56 24.14 -17.77
C CYS A 227 7.87 23.65 -18.41
N ASP A 228 9.01 23.76 -17.72
CA ASP A 228 10.28 23.15 -18.11
C ASP A 228 11.07 22.69 -16.87
N ALA A 229 11.09 21.38 -16.64
CA ALA A 229 11.81 20.78 -15.52
C ALA A 229 13.34 20.88 -15.64
N LYS A 230 13.91 20.98 -16.85
CA LYS A 230 15.37 21.09 -17.04
C LYS A 230 15.86 22.50 -16.71
N GLN A 231 15.05 23.49 -17.04
CA GLN A 231 15.34 24.90 -16.77
C GLN A 231 14.75 25.38 -15.44
N ASN A 232 14.00 24.52 -14.75
CA ASN A 232 13.28 24.84 -13.52
C ASN A 232 12.35 26.05 -13.70
N LEU A 233 11.61 26.08 -14.81
CA LEU A 233 10.63 27.11 -15.11
C LEU A 233 9.25 26.69 -14.64
N TRP A 234 8.56 27.65 -14.04
CA TRP A 234 7.25 27.49 -13.42
C TRP A 234 6.35 28.63 -13.86
N GLU A 235 5.12 28.30 -14.22
CA GLU A 235 4.08 29.27 -14.55
C GLU A 235 2.99 29.28 -13.49
N HIS A 236 2.34 30.43 -13.31
CA HIS A 236 1.23 30.57 -12.41
C HIS A 236 -0.04 30.04 -13.06
N ILE A 237 -0.86 29.31 -12.30
CA ILE A 237 -2.10 28.71 -12.80
C ILE A 237 -3.24 28.79 -11.78
N TYR A 238 -4.45 28.84 -12.30
CA TYR A 238 -5.70 28.71 -11.60
C TYR A 238 -6.33 27.34 -11.88
N ILE A 239 -6.70 26.63 -10.82
CA ILE A 239 -7.23 25.28 -10.87
C ILE A 239 -8.66 25.30 -10.33
N GLU A 240 -9.58 24.69 -11.07
CA GLU A 240 -10.90 24.34 -10.56
C GLU A 240 -10.97 22.85 -10.23
N PHE A 241 -11.50 22.51 -9.06
CA PHE A 241 -11.67 21.12 -8.65
C PHE A 241 -13.10 20.67 -8.86
N GLU A 242 -13.28 19.58 -9.57
CA GLU A 242 -14.60 19.04 -9.83
C GLU A 242 -14.66 17.54 -9.58
N PHE A 243 -15.82 16.99 -9.22
CA PHE A 243 -15.95 15.54 -9.19
C PHE A 243 -15.98 14.96 -10.61
N ARG A 244 -16.77 15.59 -11.48
CA ARG A 244 -16.89 15.32 -12.92
C ARG A 244 -16.52 16.57 -13.70
N SER A 245 -15.81 16.47 -14.82
CA SER A 245 -15.49 17.66 -15.62
C SER A 245 -16.73 18.42 -16.08
N SER A 246 -17.87 17.76 -16.35
CA SER A 246 -19.10 18.44 -16.74
C SER A 246 -19.67 19.38 -15.67
N ASN A 247 -19.38 19.12 -14.38
CA ASN A 247 -19.85 19.95 -13.27
C ASN A 247 -19.38 21.40 -13.41
N PHE A 248 -18.20 21.63 -14.00
CA PHE A 248 -17.68 22.96 -14.25
C PHE A 248 -18.70 23.81 -15.05
N SER A 249 -19.25 23.22 -16.12
CA SER A 249 -20.28 23.87 -16.93
C SER A 249 -21.61 23.98 -16.20
N GLU A 250 -21.98 22.96 -15.41
CA GLU A 250 -23.22 22.96 -14.62
C GLU A 250 -23.23 24.05 -13.54
N HIS A 251 -22.07 24.34 -12.95
CA HIS A 251 -21.87 25.42 -11.98
C HIS A 251 -21.79 26.82 -12.62
N GLY A 252 -21.64 26.90 -13.94
CA GLY A 252 -21.60 28.17 -14.68
C GLY A 252 -20.29 28.93 -14.51
N HIS A 253 -19.17 28.22 -14.33
CA HIS A 253 -17.85 28.81 -14.22
C HIS A 253 -17.36 29.36 -15.56
N ASP A 254 -16.62 30.48 -15.52
CA ASP A 254 -16.10 31.16 -16.71
C ASP A 254 -14.77 30.54 -17.15
N PRO A 255 -14.69 29.87 -18.31
CA PRO A 255 -13.46 29.24 -18.79
C PRO A 255 -12.25 30.17 -18.91
N ASP A 256 -12.46 31.47 -19.09
CA ASP A 256 -11.36 32.44 -19.27
C ASP A 256 -10.66 32.78 -17.94
N GLU A 257 -11.24 32.42 -16.79
CA GLU A 257 -10.68 32.67 -15.45
C GLU A 257 -10.04 31.42 -14.82
N CYS A 258 -9.95 30.30 -15.55
CA CYS A 258 -9.40 29.03 -15.07
C CYS A 258 -8.50 28.39 -16.13
N ASP A 259 -7.32 27.94 -15.72
CA ASP A 259 -6.34 27.35 -16.65
C ASP A 259 -6.54 25.84 -16.81
N ILE A 260 -6.98 25.14 -15.75
CA ILE A 260 -7.11 23.68 -15.73
C ILE A 260 -8.19 23.19 -14.76
N ILE A 261 -8.96 22.19 -15.20
CA ILE A 261 -9.88 21.45 -14.33
C ILE A 261 -9.18 20.19 -13.82
N VAL A 262 -9.17 19.99 -12.50
CA VAL A 262 -8.72 18.73 -11.89
C VAL A 262 -9.94 17.97 -11.41
N CYS A 263 -10.17 16.77 -11.97
CA CYS A 263 -11.37 15.99 -11.67
C CYS A 263 -11.12 14.51 -11.41
N TRP A 264 -12.09 13.80 -10.83
CA TRP A 264 -12.03 12.33 -10.72
C TRP A 264 -12.47 11.64 -12.00
N ILE A 265 -13.51 12.16 -12.66
CA ILE A 265 -14.10 11.59 -13.88
C ILE A 265 -14.08 12.67 -14.96
N HIS A 266 -13.45 12.38 -16.10
CA HIS A 266 -13.59 13.22 -17.28
C HIS A 266 -14.72 12.68 -18.16
N ASP A 267 -15.80 13.45 -18.28
CA ASP A 267 -17.02 13.13 -19.04
C ASP A 267 -17.48 14.25 -19.97
N TRP A 268 -16.61 15.25 -20.22
CA TRP A 268 -16.90 16.39 -21.08
C TRP A 268 -15.94 16.45 -22.27
N ASP A 269 -16.27 15.72 -23.34
CA ASP A 269 -15.41 15.57 -24.52
C ASP A 269 -15.08 16.91 -25.23
N GLU A 270 -16.03 17.85 -25.24
CA GLU A 270 -15.89 19.18 -25.86
C GLU A 270 -15.45 20.26 -24.85
N CYS A 271 -14.76 19.86 -23.78
CA CYS A 271 -14.29 20.80 -22.75
C CYS A 271 -13.33 21.85 -23.34
N PRO A 272 -13.60 23.16 -23.16
CA PRO A 272 -12.76 24.22 -23.70
C PRO A 272 -11.48 24.47 -22.89
N ILE A 273 -11.39 23.90 -21.69
CA ILE A 273 -10.27 24.05 -20.74
C ILE A 273 -9.49 22.73 -20.67
N GLU A 274 -8.20 22.79 -20.36
CA GLU A 274 -7.40 21.61 -20.06
C GLU A 274 -8.00 20.82 -18.88
N VAL A 275 -7.99 19.49 -18.96
CA VAL A 275 -8.51 18.62 -17.89
C VAL A 275 -7.46 17.61 -17.45
N LEU A 276 -7.23 17.55 -16.14
CA LEU A 276 -6.44 16.52 -15.47
C LEU A 276 -7.37 15.54 -14.75
N GLU A 277 -7.57 14.36 -15.34
CA GLU A 277 -8.32 13.26 -14.72
C GLU A 277 -7.44 12.48 -13.74
N LEU A 278 -7.72 12.62 -12.43
CA LEU A 278 -6.96 11.95 -11.39
C LEU A 278 -7.09 10.43 -11.43
N ARG A 279 -8.23 9.89 -11.88
CA ARG A 279 -8.45 8.44 -11.95
C ARG A 279 -7.45 7.73 -12.85
N GLU A 280 -7.08 8.37 -13.97
CA GLU A 280 -6.02 7.88 -14.85
C GLU A 280 -4.64 8.31 -14.38
N ALA A 281 -4.48 9.56 -13.92
CA ALA A 281 -3.18 10.07 -13.48
C ALA A 281 -2.57 9.24 -12.34
N ILE A 282 -3.36 8.78 -11.37
CA ILE A 282 -2.82 7.97 -10.26
C ILE A 282 -2.40 6.56 -10.68
N ARG A 283 -2.84 6.06 -11.84
CA ARG A 283 -2.47 4.71 -12.32
C ARG A 283 -1.00 4.64 -12.70
N VAL A 284 -0.44 5.76 -13.16
CA VAL A 284 0.96 5.86 -13.56
C VAL A 284 1.89 6.30 -12.41
N LEU A 285 1.32 6.74 -11.29
CA LEU A 285 2.09 7.15 -10.11
C LEU A 285 2.45 5.96 -9.22
N PRO A 286 3.63 5.99 -8.56
CA PRO A 286 4.04 4.91 -7.69
C PRO A 286 3.10 4.80 -6.49
N ARG A 287 2.69 3.57 -6.15
CA ARG A 287 1.94 3.29 -4.92
C ARG A 287 2.91 3.32 -3.74
N ILE A 288 3.03 4.46 -3.07
CA ILE A 288 3.87 4.59 -1.88
C ILE A 288 3.16 3.89 -0.72
N GLY A 289 3.69 2.74 -0.30
CA GLY A 289 3.29 2.10 0.96
C GLY A 289 3.79 2.89 2.18
N PRO A 290 3.22 2.67 3.38
CA PRO A 290 3.55 3.47 4.56
C PRO A 290 5.06 3.48 4.80
N THR A 291 5.63 4.68 4.86
CA THR A 291 7.01 4.94 5.27
C THR A 291 7.23 4.32 6.65
N LYS A 292 8.12 3.34 6.72
CA LYS A 292 8.60 2.81 8.00
C LYS A 292 9.51 3.88 8.62
N HIS A 293 8.96 4.64 9.55
CA HIS A 293 9.74 5.42 10.51
C HIS A 293 10.43 4.50 11.51
#